data_AF-A0AAD0SHL3-F1
#
_entry.id   AF-A0AAD0SHL3-F1
#
_cell.length_a   1.000
_cell.length_b   1.000
_cell.length_c   1.000
_cell.angle_alpha   90.00
_cell.angle_beta   90.00
_cell.angle_gamma   90.00
#
_symmetry.space_group_name_H-M   'P 1'
#
loop_
_entity.id
_entity.type
_entity.pdbx_description
1 polymer ?
#
loop_
_entity_poly.entity_id
_entity_poly.type
_entity_poly.pdbx_seq_one_letter_code
_entity_poly.pdbx_strand_id
1 'polypeptide(L)'
;MSDKTIYVTKYALTKGPFEVEAEVRDDGKSAYWRDNYHTNSAYGKEFYATKESAIADCERRRKERLASLKKQIAKLEKMEFKL
;
A
#
# COMPACT_ATOMS: atom_id res chain seq x y z
N MET A 1 7.39 -24.97 -1.27
CA MET A 1 7.86 -23.60 -0.97
C MET A 1 7.14 -23.18 0.29
N SER A 2 7.87 -22.70 1.31
CA SER A 2 7.28 -22.37 2.60
C SER A 2 6.72 -20.96 2.59
N ASP A 3 5.54 -20.79 3.18
CA ASP A 3 4.95 -19.47 3.42
C ASP A 3 5.85 -18.66 4.37
N LYS A 4 5.83 -17.33 4.19
CA LYS A 4 6.56 -16.38 5.02
C LYS A 4 5.62 -15.28 5.50
N THR A 5 5.79 -14.88 6.75
CA THR A 5 5.19 -13.67 7.28
C THR A 5 5.68 -12.45 6.51
N ILE A 6 4.75 -11.68 5.95
CA ILE A 6 5.02 -10.41 5.30
C ILE A 6 4.07 -9.32 5.82
N TYR A 7 4.46 -8.07 5.58
CA TYR A 7 3.69 -6.89 5.94
C TYR A 7 3.23 -6.18 4.68
N VAL A 8 1.93 -6.26 4.38
CA VAL A 8 1.33 -5.71 3.16
C VAL A 8 0.92 -4.26 3.39
N THR A 9 1.41 -3.35 2.55
CA THR A 9 1.12 -1.91 2.60
C THR A 9 0.28 -1.43 1.41
N LYS A 10 -0.06 -2.32 0.46
CA LYS A 10 -0.93 -2.06 -0.70
C LYS A 10 -2.18 -1.23 -0.36
N TYR A 11 -2.78 -1.49 0.80
CA TYR A 11 -4.02 -0.87 1.27
C TYR A 11 -3.81 0.10 2.45
N ALA A 12 -2.58 0.59 2.65
CA ALA A 12 -2.20 1.42 3.80
C ALA A 12 -3.10 2.65 4.01
N LEU A 13 -3.55 3.29 2.93
CA LEU A 13 -4.34 4.53 3.01
C LEU A 13 -5.85 4.32 3.05
N THR A 14 -6.33 3.08 2.98
CA THR A 14 -7.76 2.74 3.01
C THR A 14 -8.12 1.84 4.18
N LYS A 15 -7.35 0.76 4.39
CA LYS A 15 -7.59 -0.24 5.45
C LYS A 15 -6.48 -0.28 6.51
N GLY A 16 -5.36 0.39 6.24
CA GLY A 16 -4.13 0.22 7.02
C GLY A 16 -3.29 -0.96 6.52
N PRO A 17 -2.02 -1.07 6.98
CA PRO A 17 -1.18 -2.22 6.71
C PRO A 17 -1.65 -3.43 7.53
N PHE A 18 -1.34 -4.64 7.06
CA PHE A 18 -1.63 -5.88 7.79
C PHE A 18 -0.53 -6.92 7.57
N GLU A 19 -0.48 -7.88 8.48
CA GLU A 19 0.43 -9.02 8.47
C GLU A 19 -0.28 -10.23 7.88
N VAL A 20 0.42 -11.02 7.05
CA VAL A 20 -0.13 -12.26 6.48
C VAL A 20 0.98 -13.26 6.18
N GLU A 21 0.65 -14.55 6.26
CA GLU A 21 1.47 -15.62 5.71
C GLU A 21 1.26 -15.70 4.20
N ALA A 22 2.35 -15.52 3.44
CA ALA A 22 2.29 -15.50 1.99
C ALA A 22 3.41 -16.31 1.36
N GLU A 23 3.12 -16.87 0.19
CA GLU A 23 4.11 -17.44 -0.69
C GLU A 23 4.82 -16.30 -1.42
N VAL A 24 6.09 -16.07 -1.07
CA VAL A 24 6.94 -15.05 -1.70
C VAL A 24 7.70 -15.66 -2.87
N ARG A 25 7.55 -15.08 -4.07
CA ARG A 25 8.15 -15.53 -5.32
C ARG A 25 8.99 -14.42 -5.97
N ASP A 26 9.60 -14.75 -7.11
CA ASP A 26 10.34 -13.80 -7.97
C ASP A 26 11.41 -13.00 -7.23
N ASP A 27 12.18 -13.67 -6.37
CA ASP A 27 13.23 -13.05 -5.54
C ASP A 27 12.69 -11.91 -4.65
N GLY A 28 11.51 -12.12 -4.05
CA GLY A 28 10.90 -11.13 -3.16
C GLY A 28 10.14 -10.02 -3.88
N LYS A 29 9.84 -10.17 -5.17
CA LYS A 29 9.10 -9.16 -5.95
C LYS A 29 7.60 -9.39 -5.99
N SER A 30 7.14 -10.60 -5.67
CA SER A 30 5.72 -10.93 -5.65
C SER A 30 5.39 -11.77 -4.42
N ALA A 31 4.21 -11.55 -3.87
CA ALA A 31 3.68 -12.31 -2.75
C ALA A 31 2.23 -12.69 -3.01
N TYR A 32 1.87 -13.93 -2.66
CA TYR A 32 0.55 -14.49 -2.88
C TYR A 32 0.03 -15.13 -1.58
N TRP A 33 -1.20 -14.82 -1.19
CA TRP A 33 -1.85 -15.43 -0.02
C TRP A 33 -3.33 -15.70 -0.32
N ARG A 34 -3.97 -16.61 0.42
CA ARG A 34 -5.41 -16.86 0.30
C ARG A 34 -6.15 -16.25 1.47
N ASP A 35 -7.26 -15.61 1.16
CA ASP A 35 -8.29 -15.26 2.13
C ASP A 35 -9.57 -15.97 1.71
N ASN A 36 -10.08 -16.89 2.54
CA ASN A 36 -11.30 -17.69 2.38
C ASN A 36 -11.56 -18.26 0.96
N TYR A 37 -11.98 -17.41 0.02
CA TYR A 37 -12.37 -17.74 -1.35
C TYR A 37 -11.51 -17.09 -2.45
N HIS A 38 -10.57 -16.22 -2.11
CA HIS A 38 -9.81 -15.44 -3.07
C HIS A 38 -8.30 -15.53 -2.84
N THR A 39 -7.57 -15.72 -3.94
CA THR A 39 -6.11 -15.54 -3.97
C THR A 39 -5.84 -14.05 -4.11
N ASN A 40 -5.15 -13.50 -3.12
CA ASN A 40 -4.67 -12.12 -3.11
C ASN A 40 -3.20 -12.07 -3.52
N SER A 41 -2.77 -10.91 -3.99
CA SER A 41 -1.37 -10.66 -4.33
C SER A 41 -0.92 -9.22 -4.08
N ALA A 42 0.37 -9.09 -3.80
CA ALA A 42 1.10 -7.85 -3.66
C ALA A 42 2.40 -7.90 -4.46
N TYR A 43 2.77 -6.79 -5.09
CA TYR A 43 3.93 -6.72 -6.00
C TYR A 43 4.86 -5.56 -5.67
N GLY A 44 6.16 -5.79 -5.84
CA GLY A 44 7.19 -4.77 -5.64
C GLY A 44 7.09 -4.11 -4.26
N LYS A 45 6.89 -2.79 -4.22
CA LYS A 45 6.84 -1.99 -2.98
C LYS A 45 5.48 -2.00 -2.27
N GLU A 46 4.70 -3.07 -2.46
CA GLU A 46 3.39 -3.27 -1.82
C GLU A 46 3.44 -4.17 -0.59
N PHE A 47 4.58 -4.80 -0.33
CA PHE A 47 4.80 -5.60 0.87
C PHE A 47 6.28 -5.54 1.30
N TYR A 48 6.52 -5.87 2.56
CA TYR A 48 7.84 -5.81 3.17
C TYR A 48 8.08 -6.99 4.12
N ALA A 49 9.35 -7.34 4.32
CA ALA A 49 9.74 -8.41 5.23
C ALA A 49 9.80 -7.99 6.71
N THR A 50 9.80 -6.68 7.00
CA THR A 50 9.87 -6.17 8.38
C THR A 50 8.79 -5.13 8.66
N LYS A 51 8.38 -5.02 9.93
CA LYS A 51 7.38 -4.04 10.37
C LYS A 51 7.88 -2.62 10.13
N GLU A 52 9.15 -2.37 10.40
CA GLU A 52 9.77 -1.04 10.31
C GLU A 52 9.75 -0.51 8.88
N SER A 53 10.08 -1.37 7.91
CA SER A 53 10.07 -0.99 6.49
C SER A 53 8.64 -0.80 5.95
N ALA A 54 7.69 -1.61 6.40
CA ALA A 54 6.28 -1.42 6.08
C ALA A 54 5.74 -0.08 6.62
N ILE A 55 6.03 0.25 7.89
CA ILE A 55 5.62 1.52 8.50
C ILE A 55 6.25 2.72 7.79
N ALA A 56 7.54 2.62 7.44
CA ALA A 56 8.21 3.67 6.67
C ALA A 56 7.53 3.94 5.32
N ASP A 57 7.09 2.88 4.63
CA ASP A 57 6.33 3.00 3.39
C ASP A 57 4.92 3.58 3.60
N CYS A 58 4.23 3.17 4.67
CA CYS A 58 2.93 3.75 5.04
C CYS A 58 3.04 5.27 5.26
N GLU A 59 4.04 5.73 6.01
CA GLU A 59 4.28 7.15 6.24
C GLU A 59 4.67 7.89 4.96
N ARG A 60 5.48 7.29 4.09
CA ARG A 60 5.80 7.85 2.76
C ARG A 60 4.53 8.05 1.94
N ARG A 61 3.69 7.02 1.80
CA ARG A 61 2.40 7.08 1.08
C ARG A 61 1.46 8.13 1.67
N ARG A 62 1.39 8.21 3.00
CA ARG A 62 0.57 9.21 3.71
C ARG A 62 1.01 10.63 3.36
N LYS A 63 2.32 10.92 3.43
CA LYS A 63 2.89 12.24 3.09
C LYS A 63 2.63 12.62 1.63
N GLU A 64 2.87 11.70 0.70
CA GLU A 64 2.61 11.91 -0.73
C GLU A 64 1.13 12.19 -1.01
N ARG A 65 0.23 11.40 -0.41
CA ARG A 65 -1.21 11.59 -0.58
C ARG A 65 -1.67 12.93 -0.02
N LEU A 66 -1.22 13.31 1.17
CA LEU A 66 -1.51 14.61 1.76
C LEU A 66 -1.04 15.76 0.87
N ALA A 67 0.17 15.67 0.31
CA ALA A 67 0.69 16.68 -0.61
C ALA A 67 -0.17 16.81 -1.87
N SER A 68 -0.60 15.69 -2.46
CA SER A 68 -1.50 15.68 -3.62
C SER A 68 -2.87 16.28 -3.29
N LEU A 69 -3.45 15.90 -2.14
CA LEU A 69 -4.75 16.42 -1.70
C LEU A 69 -4.70 17.93 -1.46
N LYS A 70 -3.65 18.45 -0.82
CA LYS A 70 -3.46 19.90 -0.66
C LYS A 70 -3.43 20.64 -1.99
N LYS A 71 -2.78 20.08 -3.02
CA LYS A 71 -2.77 20.66 -4.37
C LYS A 71 -4.17 20.67 -5.00
N GLN A 72 -4.93 19.60 -4.82
CA GLN A 72 -6.30 19.49 -5.33
C GLN A 72 -7.23 20.49 -4.64
N ILE A 73 -7.13 20.62 -3.31
CA ILE A 73 -7.87 21.61 -2.51
C ILE A 73 -7.54 23.01 -3.01
N ALA A 74 -6.26 23.39 -3.11
CA ALA A 74 -5.85 24.71 -3.58
C ALA A 74 -6.33 25.02 -5.02
N LYS A 75 -6.45 24.00 -5.88
CA LYS A 75 -7.02 24.15 -7.23
C LYS A 75 -8.52 24.45 -7.17
N LEU A 76 -9.25 23.74 -6.32
CA LEU A 76 -10.70 23.92 -6.13
C LEU A 76 -11.01 25.27 -5.49
N GLU A 77 -10.22 25.71 -4.51
CA GLU A 77 -10.37 27.02 -3.85
C GLU A 77 -10.24 28.20 -4.82
N LYS A 78 -9.45 28.04 -5.90
CA LYS A 78 -9.21 29.07 -6.92
C LYS A 78 -10.15 28.96 -8.13
N MET A 79 -11.07 28.01 -8.12
CA MET A 79 -11.93 27.75 -9.27
C MET A 79 -13.05 28.79 -9.34
N GLU A 80 -13.11 29.55 -10.43
CA GLU A 80 -14.23 30.42 -10.79
C GLU A 80 -15.02 29.77 -11.92
N PHE A 81 -16.35 29.76 -11.81
CA PHE A 81 -17.24 29.32 -12.88
C PHE A 81 -17.82 30.55 -13.57
N LYS A 82 -17.68 30.63 -14.90
CA LYS A 82 -18.31 31.64 -15.75
C LYS A 82 -19.06 30.89 -16.85
N LEU A 83 -20.29 31.33 -17.14
CA LEU A 83 -21.11 30.83 -18.24
C LEU A 83 -20.90 31.70 -19.48
#